data_AF-A0A0W8I479-F1
#
_entry.id   AF-A0A0W8I479-F1
#
_cell.length_a   1.000
_cell.length_b   1.000
_cell.length_c   1.000
_cell.angle_alpha   90.00
_cell.angle_beta   90.00
_cell.angle_gamma   90.00
#
_symmetry.space_group_name_H-M   'P 1'
#
loop_
_entity.id
_entity.type
_entity.pdbx_description
1 polymer ?
#
loop_
_entity_poly.entity_id
_entity_poly.type
_entity_poly.pdbx_seq_one_letter_code
_entity_poly.pdbx_strand_id
1 'polypeptide(L)'
;MASVRGRQRQLSLWGAFAAGTTLGGATTGLALGVLAGLVSPVPEQVRLVLLVVLVLALVVLDALTPRLPLPQRSILIPQEVFARGMARGGLRFGLEYGCGWRTLVPSAAAYLAALFVLLVVPPWWVAVLLGAAFGLSRSWAVLLWIGLGSPGWQTFLAGHSRVLERTGSVLAGLLLLAAAWSRLGG
;
A
#
# COMPACT_ATOMS: atom_id res chain seq x y z
N MET A 1 -21.12 -6.25 -19.09
CA MET A 1 -20.81 -5.00 -18.36
C MET A 1 -20.91 -3.84 -19.33
N ALA A 2 -21.91 -2.97 -19.17
CA ALA A 2 -21.98 -1.75 -19.99
C ALA A 2 -20.72 -0.94 -19.72
N SER A 3 -19.84 -0.82 -20.71
CA SER A 3 -18.64 0.01 -20.63
C SER A 3 -19.07 1.38 -20.10
N VAL A 4 -18.55 1.83 -18.96
CA VAL A 4 -18.74 3.22 -18.53
C VAL A 4 -18.04 4.07 -19.59
N ARG A 5 -18.82 4.57 -20.57
CA ARG A 5 -18.31 5.38 -21.68
C ARG A 5 -18.10 6.80 -21.18
N GLY A 6 -16.92 7.35 -21.47
CA GLY A 6 -16.54 8.71 -21.13
C GLY A 6 -15.50 8.80 -20.02
N ARG A 7 -14.33 9.36 -20.36
CA ARG A 7 -13.20 9.57 -19.45
C ARG A 7 -13.59 10.34 -18.18
N GLN A 8 -14.44 11.35 -18.31
CA GLN A 8 -14.93 12.16 -17.19
C GLN A 8 -15.75 11.35 -16.18
N ARG A 9 -16.59 10.42 -16.64
CA ARG A 9 -17.33 9.51 -15.74
C ARG A 9 -16.40 8.53 -15.04
N GLN A 10 -15.40 7.99 -15.75
CA GLN A 10 -14.40 7.11 -15.16
C GLN A 10 -13.57 7.84 -14.09
N LEU A 11 -13.16 9.09 -14.35
CA LEU A 11 -12.43 9.91 -13.39
C LEU A 11 -13.28 10.23 -12.14
N SER A 12 -14.57 10.50 -12.31
CA SER A 12 -15.49 10.70 -11.18
C SER A 12 -15.61 9.44 -10.31
N LEU A 13 -15.76 8.26 -10.92
CA LEU A 13 -15.79 6.98 -10.20
C LEU A 13 -14.44 6.66 -9.55
N TRP A 14 -13.33 6.96 -10.22
CA TRP A 14 -11.99 6.84 -9.65
C TRP A 14 -11.83 7.75 -8.44
N GLY A 15 -12.34 8.98 -8.46
CA GLY A 15 -12.28 9.90 -7.32
C GLY A 15 -12.94 9.32 -6.06
N ALA A 16 -14.11 8.69 -6.20
CA ALA A 16 -14.77 8.00 -5.10
C ALA A 16 -13.94 6.80 -4.59
N PHE A 17 -13.36 6.01 -5.49
CA PHE A 17 -12.48 4.90 -5.15
C PHE A 17 -11.20 5.38 -4.43
N ALA A 18 -10.52 6.40 -4.96
CA ALA A 18 -9.31 6.98 -4.39
C ALA A 18 -9.56 7.61 -3.01
N ALA A 19 -10.69 8.30 -2.83
CA ALA A 19 -11.10 8.79 -1.51
C ALA A 19 -11.27 7.62 -0.52
N GLY A 20 -11.94 6.55 -0.96
CA GLY A 20 -12.11 5.34 -0.17
C GLY A 20 -10.77 4.73 0.23
N THR A 21 -9.88 4.48 -0.73
CA THR A 21 -8.57 3.87 -0.44
C THR A 21 -7.71 4.74 0.45
N THR A 22 -7.72 6.06 0.25
CA THR A 22 -6.99 7.02 1.09
C THR A 22 -7.49 6.99 2.54
N LEU A 23 -8.82 6.99 2.75
CA LEU A 23 -9.41 6.89 4.08
C LEU A 23 -9.09 5.54 4.74
N GLY A 24 -9.23 4.43 4.02
CA GLY A 24 -8.86 3.11 4.52
C GLY A 24 -7.37 3.03 4.91
N GLY A 25 -6.50 3.56 4.07
CA GLY A 25 -5.08 3.66 4.36
C GLY A 25 -4.78 4.53 5.59
N ALA A 26 -5.44 5.68 5.72
CA ALA A 26 -5.31 6.57 6.87
C ALA A 26 -5.73 5.87 8.18
N THR A 27 -6.81 5.06 8.16
CA THR A 27 -7.20 4.26 9.33
C THR A 27 -6.17 3.20 9.70
N THR A 28 -5.51 2.60 8.71
CA THR A 28 -4.40 1.65 8.95
C THR A 28 -3.18 2.36 9.53
N GLY A 29 -2.84 3.53 8.99
CA GLY A 29 -1.78 4.39 9.53
C GLY A 29 -2.03 4.80 10.98
N LEU A 30 -3.28 5.16 11.31
CA LEU A 30 -3.68 5.45 12.69
C LEU A 30 -3.50 4.23 13.60
N ALA A 31 -3.98 3.06 13.18
CA ALA A 31 -3.81 1.82 13.94
C ALA A 31 -2.34 1.49 14.17
N LEU A 32 -1.50 1.62 13.13
CA LEU A 32 -0.05 1.43 13.24
C LEU A 32 0.59 2.46 14.18
N GLY A 33 0.14 3.72 14.16
CA GLY A 33 0.61 4.75 15.10
C GLY A 33 0.30 4.42 16.56
N VAL A 34 -0.90 3.90 16.84
CA VAL A 34 -1.27 3.42 18.18
C VAL A 34 -0.39 2.23 18.59
N LEU A 35 -0.21 1.25 17.70
CA LEU A 35 0.66 0.10 17.96
C LEU A 35 2.13 0.51 18.16
N ALA A 36 2.62 1.48 17.40
CA ALA A 36 3.97 2.04 17.57
C ALA A 36 4.14 2.67 18.96
N GLY A 37 3.09 3.32 19.48
CA GLY A 37 3.07 3.81 20.86
C GLY A 37 3.25 2.71 21.90
N LEU A 38 2.72 1.51 21.67
CA LEU A 38 2.93 0.35 22.55
C LEU A 38 4.35 -0.21 22.48
N VAL A 39 5.05 0.01 21.36
CA VAL A 39 6.47 -0.36 21.16
C VAL A 39 7.41 0.72 21.71
N SER A 40 6.88 1.87 22.15
CA SER A 40 7.68 2.98 22.69
C SER A 40 8.61 2.63 23.87
N PRO A 41 8.29 1.69 24.79
CA PRO A 41 9.17 1.32 25.89
C PRO A 41 10.42 0.53 25.48
N VAL A 42 10.44 -0.03 24.26
CA VAL A 42 11.60 -0.76 23.74
C VAL A 42 12.70 0.24 23.38
N PRO A 43 13.97 0.03 23.81
CA PRO A 43 15.07 0.94 23.50
C PRO A 43 15.20 1.20 22.00
N GLU A 44 15.45 2.46 21.65
CA GLU A 44 15.48 2.89 20.24
C GLU A 44 16.48 2.10 19.40
N GLN A 45 17.67 1.84 19.94
CA GLN A 45 18.72 1.07 19.26
C GLN A 45 18.22 -0.33 18.90
N VAL A 46 17.50 -0.98 19.81
CA VAL A 46 16.93 -2.33 19.57
C VAL A 46 15.89 -2.26 18.45
N ARG A 47 15.00 -1.26 18.46
CA ARG A 47 13.99 -1.10 17.41
C ARG A 47 14.62 -0.86 16.03
N LEU A 48 15.68 -0.06 15.97
CA LEU A 48 16.34 0.26 14.70
C LEU A 48 17.18 -0.90 14.17
N VAL A 49 17.85 -1.66 15.04
CA VAL A 49 18.50 -2.92 14.64
C VAL A 49 17.45 -3.91 14.10
N LEU A 50 16.31 -4.06 14.79
CA LEU A 50 15.20 -4.89 14.31
C LEU A 50 14.67 -4.39 12.96
N LEU A 51 14.54 -3.08 12.77
CA LEU A 51 14.09 -2.50 11.51
C LEU A 51 15.03 -2.90 10.36
N VAL A 52 16.34 -2.70 10.54
CA VAL A 52 17.35 -3.07 9.52
C VAL A 52 17.26 -4.55 9.18
N VAL A 53 17.24 -5.43 10.20
CA VAL A 53 17.18 -6.88 10.01
C VAL A 53 15.91 -7.28 9.26
N LEU A 54 14.74 -6.78 9.67
CA LEU A 54 13.46 -7.13 9.05
C LEU A 54 13.31 -6.55 7.64
N VAL A 55 13.83 -5.35 7.39
CA VAL A 55 13.83 -4.75 6.04
C VAL A 55 14.67 -5.59 5.10
N LEU A 56 15.90 -5.93 5.48
CA LEU A 56 16.78 -6.77 4.67
C LEU A 56 16.16 -8.16 4.43
N ALA A 57 15.61 -8.79 5.47
CA ALA A 57 14.97 -10.09 5.37
C ALA A 57 13.78 -10.07 4.39
N LEU A 58 12.91 -9.07 4.46
CA LEU A 58 11.75 -8.96 3.58
C LEU A 58 12.13 -8.62 2.13
N VAL A 59 13.12 -7.74 1.92
CA VAL A 59 13.61 -7.43 0.57
C VAL A 59 14.24 -8.67 -0.07
N VAL A 60 15.05 -9.41 0.67
CA VAL A 60 15.64 -10.68 0.22
C VAL A 60 14.54 -11.71 -0.06
N LEU A 61 13.57 -11.87 0.83
CA LEU A 61 12.45 -12.79 0.64
C LEU A 61 11.66 -12.48 -0.64
N ASP A 62 11.33 -11.21 -0.90
CA ASP A 62 10.60 -10.80 -2.10
C ASP A 62 11.41 -10.94 -3.40
N ALA A 63 12.74 -10.75 -3.31
CA ALA A 63 13.66 -10.98 -4.42
C ALA A 63 13.76 -12.47 -4.78
N LEU A 64 13.86 -13.34 -3.77
CA LEU A 64 14.09 -14.78 -3.96
C LEU A 64 12.81 -15.57 -4.26
N THR A 65 11.65 -15.10 -3.80
CA THR A 65 10.40 -15.87 -3.93
C THR A 65 9.66 -15.49 -5.22
N PRO A 66 9.04 -16.45 -5.94
CA PRO A 66 8.21 -16.14 -7.10
C PRO A 66 6.89 -15.43 -6.72
N ARG A 67 6.40 -15.63 -5.50
CA ARG A 67 5.22 -14.97 -4.94
C ARG A 67 5.43 -14.74 -3.45
N LEU A 68 5.17 -13.55 -2.95
CA LEU A 68 5.35 -13.22 -1.55
C LEU A 68 4.34 -14.01 -0.68
N PRO A 69 4.77 -14.97 0.16
CA PRO A 69 3.88 -15.87 0.88
C PRO A 69 3.44 -15.23 2.19
N LEU A 70 2.56 -14.23 2.11
CA LEU A 70 2.03 -13.55 3.29
C LEU A 70 0.56 -13.91 3.53
N PRO A 71 0.09 -13.86 4.80
CA PRO A 71 -1.30 -14.14 5.14
C PRO A 71 -2.23 -13.09 4.53
N GLN A 72 -2.74 -13.37 3.34
CA GLN A 72 -3.63 -12.49 2.58
C GLN A 72 -4.76 -13.30 1.92
N ARG A 73 -5.91 -12.66 1.70
CA ARG A 73 -7.06 -13.29 1.02
C ARG A 73 -6.80 -13.42 -0.49
N SER A 74 -7.32 -14.51 -1.08
CA SER A 74 -7.25 -14.79 -2.52
C SER A 74 -8.35 -14.13 -3.36
N ILE A 75 -9.38 -13.55 -2.73
CA ILE A 75 -10.52 -12.93 -3.40
C ILE A 75 -10.24 -11.44 -3.64
N LEU A 76 -10.23 -11.03 -4.91
CA LEU A 76 -9.81 -9.68 -5.34
C LEU A 76 -10.89 -8.60 -5.20
N ILE A 77 -12.16 -8.87 -5.56
CA ILE A 77 -13.25 -7.87 -5.54
C ILE A 77 -14.61 -8.54 -5.30
N PRO A 78 -15.27 -8.31 -4.14
CA PRO A 78 -16.66 -8.72 -3.93
C PRO A 78 -17.60 -7.87 -4.81
N GLN A 79 -18.23 -8.50 -5.81
CA GLN A 79 -19.08 -7.81 -6.80
C GLN A 79 -20.38 -7.28 -6.20
N GLU A 80 -20.83 -7.88 -5.08
CA GLU A 80 -22.01 -7.49 -4.31
C GLU A 80 -21.95 -6.04 -3.80
N VAL A 81 -20.76 -5.47 -3.65
CA VAL A 81 -20.57 -4.09 -3.16
C VAL A 81 -21.08 -3.05 -4.18
N PHE A 82 -21.14 -3.39 -5.47
CA PHE A 82 -21.59 -2.48 -6.53
C PHE A 82 -23.10 -2.50 -6.77
N ALA A 83 -23.85 -3.39 -6.10
CA ALA A 83 -25.30 -3.55 -6.31
C ALA A 83 -26.10 -2.27 -5.99
N ARG A 84 -25.59 -1.39 -5.13
CA ARG A 84 -26.25 -0.13 -4.70
C ARG A 84 -25.69 1.13 -5.38
N GLY A 85 -24.95 0.97 -6.48
CA GLY A 85 -24.42 2.05 -7.32
C GLY A 85 -22.90 2.13 -7.35
N MET A 86 -22.34 2.43 -8.52
CA MET A 86 -20.91 2.35 -8.81
C MET A 86 -20.03 3.28 -7.95
N ALA A 87 -20.47 4.52 -7.70
CA ALA A 87 -19.69 5.48 -6.90
C ALA A 87 -19.64 5.09 -5.41
N ARG A 88 -20.80 4.76 -4.83
CA ARG A 88 -20.88 4.30 -3.42
C ARG A 88 -20.19 2.95 -3.23
N GLY A 89 -20.35 2.03 -4.19
CA GLY A 89 -19.64 0.76 -4.20
C GLY A 89 -18.14 0.95 -4.31
N GLY A 90 -17.68 1.83 -5.21
CA GLY A 90 -16.28 2.21 -5.37
C GLY A 90 -15.68 2.81 -4.11
N LEU A 91 -16.38 3.69 -3.40
CA LEU A 91 -15.94 4.25 -2.12
C LEU A 91 -15.78 3.16 -1.04
N ARG A 92 -16.79 2.29 -0.87
CA ARG A 92 -16.77 1.21 0.14
C ARG A 92 -15.68 0.18 -0.14
N PHE A 93 -15.60 -0.27 -1.39
CA PHE A 93 -14.54 -1.17 -1.82
C PHE A 93 -13.18 -0.49 -1.66
N GLY A 94 -13.07 0.78 -2.02
CA GLY A 94 -11.88 1.59 -1.81
C GLY A 94 -11.43 1.58 -0.36
N LEU A 95 -12.34 1.80 0.59
CA LEU A 95 -12.04 1.77 2.02
C LEU A 95 -11.43 0.42 2.45
N GLU A 96 -12.07 -0.69 2.12
CA GLU A 96 -11.56 -2.04 2.43
C GLU A 96 -10.23 -2.33 1.73
N TYR A 97 -10.12 -1.95 0.45
CA TYR A 97 -8.92 -2.11 -0.37
C TYR A 97 -7.77 -1.23 0.12
N GLY A 98 -8.06 -0.06 0.69
CA GLY A 98 -7.09 0.86 1.28
C GLY A 98 -6.52 0.36 2.60
N CYS A 99 -7.29 -0.41 3.38
CA CYS A 99 -6.81 -0.95 4.65
C CYS A 99 -5.74 -2.03 4.50
N GLY A 100 -5.60 -2.65 3.32
CA GLY A 100 -4.60 -3.71 3.08
C GLY A 100 -4.85 -5.03 3.82
N TRP A 101 -5.85 -5.14 4.70
CA TRP A 101 -6.13 -6.34 5.50
C TRP A 101 -6.62 -7.52 4.66
N ARG A 102 -7.53 -7.25 3.71
CA ARG A 102 -8.29 -8.30 2.99
C ARG A 102 -7.90 -8.46 1.53
N THR A 103 -6.90 -7.72 1.08
CA THR A 103 -6.57 -7.64 -0.34
C THR A 103 -5.10 -7.91 -0.54
N LEU A 104 -4.78 -8.55 -1.66
CA LEU A 104 -3.41 -8.91 -1.98
C LEU A 104 -2.51 -7.67 -2.01
N VAL A 105 -1.38 -7.78 -1.31
CA VAL A 105 -0.29 -6.81 -1.32
C VAL A 105 0.90 -7.51 -1.97
N PRO A 106 1.14 -7.29 -3.27
CA PRO A 106 2.03 -8.14 -4.06
C PRO A 106 3.54 -7.86 -3.83
N SER A 107 3.86 -6.72 -3.21
CA SER A 107 5.23 -6.26 -2.95
C SER A 107 5.47 -6.14 -1.45
N ALA A 108 6.70 -6.40 -1.02
CA ALA A 108 7.11 -6.18 0.36
C ALA A 108 7.05 -4.69 0.77
N ALA A 109 7.07 -3.74 -0.17
CA ALA A 109 7.16 -2.30 0.11
C ALA A 109 6.17 -1.78 1.16
N ALA A 110 4.91 -2.23 1.13
CA ALA A 110 3.91 -1.80 2.10
C ALA A 110 4.18 -2.35 3.52
N TYR A 111 4.69 -3.58 3.61
CA TYR A 111 5.11 -4.19 4.87
C TYR A 111 6.35 -3.48 5.43
N LEU A 112 7.30 -3.09 4.57
CA LEU A 112 8.45 -2.29 4.97
C LEU A 112 8.02 -0.93 5.55
N ALA A 113 7.06 -0.27 4.92
CA ALA A 113 6.50 0.99 5.44
C ALA A 113 5.79 0.80 6.79
N ALA A 114 5.05 -0.30 6.97
CA ALA A 114 4.42 -0.63 8.24
C ALA A 114 5.46 -0.87 9.35
N LEU A 115 6.51 -1.64 9.05
CA LEU A 115 7.63 -1.86 9.98
C LEU A 115 8.33 -0.56 10.37
N PHE A 116 8.55 0.33 9.40
CA PHE A 116 9.11 1.65 9.66
C PHE A 116 8.25 2.42 10.67
N VAL A 117 6.94 2.50 10.45
CA VAL A 117 6.04 3.20 11.39
C VAL A 117 6.10 2.58 12.79
N LEU A 118 6.07 1.24 12.88
CA LEU A 118 6.08 0.53 14.16
C LEU A 118 7.38 0.70 14.95
N LEU A 119 8.52 0.70 14.27
CA LEU A 119 9.85 0.64 14.92
C LEU A 119 10.52 2.02 15.06
N VAL A 120 10.24 2.94 14.14
CA VAL A 120 10.73 4.33 14.22
C VAL A 120 9.84 5.20 15.13
N VAL A 121 8.59 4.79 15.35
CA VAL A 121 7.61 5.49 16.20
C VAL A 121 7.53 6.98 15.83
N PRO A 122 7.16 7.31 14.58
CA PRO A 122 7.00 8.70 14.19
C PRO A 122 5.79 9.33 14.90
N PRO A 123 5.67 10.67 14.91
CA PRO A 123 4.47 11.34 15.38
C PRO A 123 3.21 10.75 14.74
N TRP A 124 2.11 10.65 15.49
CA TRP A 124 0.88 9.97 15.05
C TRP A 124 0.35 10.48 13.70
N TRP A 125 0.48 11.78 13.42
CA TRP A 125 0.03 12.37 12.17
C TRP A 125 0.87 11.91 10.98
N VAL A 126 2.17 11.63 11.17
CA VAL A 126 3.03 11.05 10.12
C VAL A 126 2.57 9.63 9.79
N ALA A 127 2.22 8.83 10.81
CA ALA A 127 1.70 7.48 10.59
C ALA A 127 0.39 7.51 9.78
N VAL A 128 -0.52 8.44 10.10
CA VAL A 128 -1.75 8.67 9.34
C VAL A 128 -1.47 9.10 7.90
N LEU A 129 -0.54 10.04 7.68
CA LEU A 129 -0.17 10.50 6.33
C LEU A 129 0.47 9.38 5.50
N LEU A 130 1.37 8.58 6.08
CA LEU A 130 1.97 7.43 5.41
C LEU A 130 0.92 6.37 5.06
N GLY A 131 -0.02 6.11 5.98
CA GLY A 131 -1.17 5.26 5.72
C GLY A 131 -2.05 5.79 4.58
N ALA A 132 -2.37 7.09 4.60
CA ALA A 132 -3.15 7.74 3.55
C ALA A 132 -2.46 7.66 2.18
N ALA A 133 -1.14 7.91 2.13
CA ALA A 133 -0.33 7.79 0.93
C ALA A 133 -0.29 6.35 0.40
N PHE A 134 -0.13 5.36 1.29
CA PHE A 134 -0.26 3.94 0.94
C PHE A 134 -1.63 3.65 0.31
N GLY A 135 -2.72 4.06 0.96
CA GLY A 135 -4.08 3.90 0.46
C GLY A 135 -4.28 4.56 -0.91
N LEU A 136 -3.88 5.82 -1.06
CA LEU A 136 -3.98 6.56 -2.31
C LEU A 136 -3.20 5.90 -3.45
N SER A 137 -1.97 5.44 -3.19
CA SER A 137 -1.12 4.77 -4.18
C SER A 137 -1.79 3.56 -4.82
N ARG A 138 -2.68 2.88 -4.09
CA ARG A 138 -3.38 1.70 -4.61
C ARG A 138 -4.47 2.04 -5.62
N SER A 139 -4.90 3.31 -5.68
CA SER A 139 -5.79 3.81 -6.72
C SER A 139 -5.06 4.18 -8.03
N TRP A 140 -3.73 4.25 -8.00
CA TRP A 140 -2.91 4.80 -9.07
C TRP A 140 -2.96 3.96 -10.35
N ALA A 141 -2.92 2.62 -10.24
CA ALA A 141 -3.01 1.74 -11.40
C ALA A 141 -4.31 1.94 -12.18
N VAL A 142 -5.42 2.22 -11.50
CA VAL A 142 -6.71 2.54 -12.12
C VAL A 142 -6.66 3.89 -12.83
N LEU A 143 -6.04 4.90 -12.21
CA LEU A 143 -5.85 6.22 -12.84
C LEU A 143 -4.98 6.12 -14.10
N LEU A 144 -3.85 5.40 -14.03
CA LEU A 144 -2.97 5.17 -15.17
C LEU A 144 -3.70 4.47 -16.31
N TRP A 145 -4.56 3.49 -16.00
CA TRP A 145 -5.40 2.84 -17.02
C TRP A 145 -6.41 3.81 -17.66
N ILE A 146 -7.08 4.67 -16.89
CA ILE A 146 -8.00 5.69 -17.42
C ILE A 146 -7.24 6.74 -18.26
N GLY A 147 -6.00 7.04 -17.87
CA GLY A 147 -5.15 8.06 -18.48
C GLY A 147 -4.48 7.60 -19.77
N LEU A 148 -3.87 6.42 -19.73
CA LEU A 148 -2.88 5.93 -20.69
C LEU A 148 -3.22 4.55 -21.26
N GLY A 149 -4.32 3.94 -20.80
CA GLY A 149 -4.71 2.59 -21.18
C GLY A 149 -4.87 2.44 -22.69
N SER A 150 -4.10 1.54 -23.26
CA SER A 150 -4.12 1.15 -24.67
C SER A 150 -4.21 -0.37 -24.81
N PRO A 151 -4.59 -0.89 -25.99
CA PRO A 151 -4.54 -2.33 -26.25
C PRO A 151 -3.15 -2.90 -25.94
N GLY A 152 -3.08 -4.00 -25.20
CA GLY A 152 -1.81 -4.65 -24.82
C GLY A 152 -1.24 -4.20 -23.46
N TRP A 153 -1.80 -3.19 -22.81
CA TRP A 153 -1.38 -2.76 -21.47
C TRP A 153 -1.42 -3.89 -20.42
N GLN A 154 -2.46 -4.74 -20.45
CA GLN A 154 -2.56 -5.87 -19.53
C GLN A 154 -1.40 -6.86 -19.73
N THR A 155 -1.05 -7.16 -20.99
CA THR A 155 0.06 -8.04 -21.35
C THR A 155 1.39 -7.44 -20.92
N PHE A 156 1.59 -6.14 -21.16
CA PHE A 156 2.77 -5.41 -20.71
C PHE A 156 2.93 -5.50 -19.19
N LEU A 157 1.89 -5.14 -18.42
CA LEU A 157 1.94 -5.20 -16.96
C LEU A 157 2.16 -6.61 -16.44
N ALA A 158 1.53 -7.62 -17.05
CA ALA A 158 1.72 -9.01 -16.66
C ALA A 158 3.20 -9.43 -16.82
N GLY A 159 3.85 -9.02 -17.92
CA GLY A 159 5.27 -9.30 -18.16
C GLY A 159 6.26 -8.56 -17.26
N HIS A 160 5.86 -7.42 -16.67
CA HIS A 160 6.76 -6.56 -15.88
C HIS A 160 6.41 -6.48 -14.39
N SER A 161 5.27 -7.04 -13.96
CA SER A 161 4.76 -6.95 -12.58
C SER A 161 5.80 -7.30 -11.52
N ARG A 162 6.46 -8.46 -11.64
CA ARG A 162 7.48 -8.91 -10.67
C ARG A 162 8.70 -7.98 -10.62
N VAL A 163 9.12 -7.42 -11.75
CA VAL A 163 10.24 -6.47 -11.78
C VAL A 163 9.83 -5.19 -11.05
N LEU A 164 8.65 -4.64 -11.36
CA LEU A 164 8.13 -3.43 -10.72
C LEU A 164 7.90 -3.61 -9.21
N GLU A 165 7.40 -4.77 -8.78
CA GLU A 165 7.19 -5.11 -7.37
C GLU A 165 8.51 -5.17 -6.59
N ARG A 166 9.52 -5.84 -7.16
CA ARG A 166 10.85 -5.99 -6.54
C ARG A 166 11.61 -4.67 -6.50
N THR A 167 11.63 -3.90 -7.59
CA THR A 167 12.28 -2.58 -7.59
C THR A 167 11.59 -1.64 -6.61
N GLY A 168 10.27 -1.71 -6.50
CA GLY A 168 9.49 -1.02 -5.47
C GLY A 168 9.90 -1.40 -4.05
N SER A 169 10.04 -2.70 -3.75
CA SER A 169 10.49 -3.20 -2.45
C SER A 169 11.90 -2.71 -2.09
N VAL A 170 12.85 -2.80 -3.03
CA VAL A 170 14.23 -2.34 -2.83
C VAL A 170 14.27 -0.83 -2.60
N LEU A 171 13.61 -0.05 -3.46
CA LEU A 171 13.59 1.40 -3.34
C LEU A 171 12.94 1.85 -2.02
N ALA A 172 11.81 1.23 -1.63
CA ALA A 172 11.18 1.51 -0.35
C ALA A 172 12.11 1.17 0.83
N GLY A 173 12.77 0.01 0.80
CA GLY A 173 13.75 -0.37 1.82
C GLY A 173 14.87 0.66 1.97
N LEU A 174 15.48 1.07 0.86
CA LEU A 174 16.54 2.08 0.85
C LEU A 174 16.07 3.43 1.42
N LEU A 175 14.93 3.94 0.95
CA LEU A 175 14.40 5.24 1.38
C LEU A 175 14.02 5.23 2.86
N LEU A 176 13.40 4.17 3.36
CA LEU A 176 12.97 4.06 4.75
C LEU A 176 14.18 3.91 5.70
N LEU A 177 15.20 3.14 5.31
CA LEU A 177 16.44 3.04 6.08
C LEU A 177 17.21 4.36 6.10
N ALA A 178 17.26 5.07 4.97
CA ALA A 178 17.86 6.41 4.91
C ALA A 178 17.11 7.41 5.81
N ALA A 179 15.78 7.37 5.80
CA ALA A 179 14.96 8.19 6.69
C ALA A 179 15.19 7.85 8.17
N ALA A 180 15.29 6.56 8.53
CA ALA A 180 15.60 6.13 9.89
C ALA A 180 17.00 6.59 10.33
N TRP A 181 18.00 6.49 9.45
CA TRP A 181 19.36 6.93 9.70
C TRP A 181 19.46 8.43 9.97
N SER A 182 18.72 9.25 9.22
CA SER A 182 18.69 10.71 9.40
C SER A 182 18.20 11.15 10.79
N ARG A 183 17.49 10.29 11.53
CA ARG A 183 17.09 10.56 12.92
C ARG A 183 18.18 10.28 13.95
N LEU A 184 19.11 9.38 13.65
CA LEU A 184 20.20 9.01 14.55
C LEU A 184 21.41 9.95 14.46
N GLY A 185 21.61 10.59 13.32
CA GLY A 185 22.78 11.43 13.03
C GLY A 185 22.52 12.93 13.13
N GLY A 186 21.46 13.35 13.82
CA GLY A 186 21.14 14.76 14.12
C GLY A 186 21.70 15.20 15.46
#